data_AF-A0AAD5MSH5-F1
#
_entry.id   AF-A0AAD5MSH5-F1
#
_cell.length_a   1.000
_cell.length_b   1.000
_cell.length_c   1.000
_cell.angle_alpha   90.00
_cell.angle_beta   90.00
_cell.angle_gamma   90.00
#
_symmetry.space_group_name_H-M   'P 1'
#
loop_
_entity.id
_entity.type
_entity.pdbx_description
1 polymer ?
#
loop_
_entity_poly.entity_id
_entity_poly.type
_entity_poly.pdbx_seq_one_letter_code
_entity_poly.pdbx_strand_id
1 'polypeptide(L)'
;MSPALSSSQAVLTRASNQLAKDLDSNEAIIKDILGLSEERRESKEDINTLRVKVRRSINELDFRMNNVQAALDKYNAAVDQLGASAASDRTEMDKVEEVIEKTLDLLDRAQDQKISLIHCYDEVDHSQAKFT
;
A
#
# COMPACT_ATOMS: atom_id res chain seq x y z
N MET A 1 -12.46 -22.78 12.38
CA MET A 1 -11.40 -21.77 12.63
C MET A 1 -11.08 -21.59 14.11
N SER A 2 -9.79 -21.55 14.48
CA SER A 2 -9.34 -21.27 15.85
C SER A 2 -9.45 -19.78 16.21
N PRO A 3 -9.56 -19.41 17.50
CA PRO A 3 -9.59 -18.01 17.93
C PRO A 3 -8.35 -17.21 17.50
N ALA A 4 -7.17 -17.85 17.45
CA ALA A 4 -5.91 -17.23 17.04
C ALA A 4 -5.91 -16.88 15.53
N LEU A 5 -6.43 -17.77 14.68
CA LEU A 5 -6.56 -17.50 13.25
C LEU A 5 -7.59 -16.40 12.97
N SER A 6 -8.74 -16.46 13.66
CA SER A 6 -9.78 -15.43 13.54
C SER A 6 -9.26 -14.04 13.93
N SER A 7 -8.50 -13.94 15.03
CA SER A 7 -7.88 -12.70 15.49
C SER A 7 -6.84 -12.16 14.49
N SER A 8 -5.93 -13.01 14.02
CA SER A 8 -4.92 -12.61 13.04
C SER A 8 -5.53 -12.18 11.69
N GLN A 9 -6.57 -12.88 11.22
CA GLN A 9 -7.31 -12.48 10.02
C GLN A 9 -7.95 -11.10 10.18
N ALA A 10 -8.53 -10.80 11.35
CA ALA A 10 -9.14 -9.49 11.61
C ALA A 10 -8.09 -8.36 11.59
N VAL A 11 -6.89 -8.61 12.12
CA VAL A 11 -5.77 -7.66 12.05
C VAL A 11 -5.32 -7.45 10.60
N LEU A 12 -5.14 -8.54 9.84
CA LEU A 12 -4.75 -8.48 8.43
C LEU A 12 -5.77 -7.72 7.58
N THR A 13 -7.06 -7.97 7.82
CA THR A 13 -8.16 -7.27 7.13
C THR A 13 -8.12 -5.76 7.40
N ARG A 14 -7.90 -5.36 8.66
CA ARG A 14 -7.80 -3.93 9.02
C ARG A 14 -6.59 -3.26 8.37
N ALA A 15 -5.44 -3.92 8.39
CA ALA A 15 -4.22 -3.41 7.76
C ALA A 15 -4.42 -3.24 6.24
N SER A 16 -4.98 -4.27 5.59
CA SER A 16 -5.24 -4.28 4.14
C SER A 16 -6.24 -3.20 3.74
N ASN A 17 -7.33 -3.04 4.48
CA ASN A 17 -8.33 -1.99 4.23
C ASN A 17 -7.73 -0.58 4.33
N GLN A 18 -6.77 -0.39 5.23
CA GLN A 18 -6.14 0.89 5.39
C GLN A 18 -5.13 1.17 4.27
N LEU A 19 -4.36 0.17 3.84
CA LEU A 19 -3.51 0.27 2.65
C LEU A 19 -4.35 0.60 1.41
N ALA A 20 -5.47 -0.09 1.19
CA ALA A 20 -6.35 0.16 0.04
C ALA A 20 -6.87 1.60 -0.01
N LYS A 21 -7.26 2.19 1.13
CA LYS A 21 -7.67 3.61 1.19
C LYS A 21 -6.55 4.57 0.82
N ASP A 22 -5.32 4.23 1.23
CA ASP A 22 -4.15 5.05 0.93
C ASP A 22 -3.81 4.92 -0.57
N LEU A 23 -4.04 3.75 -1.20
CA LEU A 23 -3.94 3.60 -2.65
C LEU A 23 -4.94 4.49 -3.40
N ASP A 24 -6.21 4.47 -3.01
CA ASP A 24 -7.24 5.31 -3.65
C ASP A 24 -6.89 6.81 -3.51
N SER A 25 -6.40 7.21 -2.34
CA SER A 25 -6.00 8.59 -2.06
C SER A 25 -4.77 9.01 -2.89
N ASN A 26 -3.79 8.12 -3.03
CA ASN A 26 -2.58 8.37 -3.80
C ASN A 26 -2.83 8.40 -5.31
N GLU A 27 -3.82 7.65 -5.81
CA GLU A 27 -4.20 7.72 -7.23
C GLU A 27 -4.69 9.12 -7.62
N ALA A 28 -5.46 9.78 -6.73
CA ALA A 28 -5.86 11.16 -6.93
C ALA A 28 -4.64 12.10 -6.99
N ILE A 29 -3.62 11.88 -6.16
CA ILE A 29 -2.39 12.68 -6.15
C ILE A 29 -1.62 12.52 -7.46
N ILE A 30 -1.47 11.30 -7.95
CA ILE A 30 -0.80 11.01 -9.23
C ILE A 30 -1.56 11.71 -10.36
N LYS A 31 -2.89 11.57 -10.41
CA LYS A 31 -3.73 12.24 -11.43
C LYS A 31 -3.61 13.76 -11.36
N ASP A 32 -3.62 14.34 -10.17
CA ASP A 32 -3.44 15.78 -9.98
C ASP A 32 -2.13 16.23 -10.64
N ILE A 33 -1.00 15.56 -10.34
CA ILE A 33 0.34 15.93 -10.84
C ILE A 33 0.43 15.76 -12.35
N LEU A 34 -0.02 14.62 -12.88
CA LEU A 34 -0.02 14.34 -14.31
C LEU A 34 -0.92 15.32 -15.08
N GLY A 35 -2.01 15.80 -14.47
CA GLY A 35 -2.94 16.75 -15.05
C GLY A 35 -2.55 18.23 -14.95
N LEU A 36 -1.46 18.59 -14.24
CA LEU A 36 -1.00 19.98 -14.16
C LEU A 36 -0.51 20.48 -15.51
N SER A 37 -0.96 21.67 -15.92
CA SER A 37 -0.39 22.41 -17.04
C SER A 37 1.07 22.79 -16.76
N GLU A 38 1.87 22.97 -17.82
CA GLU A 38 3.27 23.43 -17.71
C GLU A 38 3.40 24.70 -16.86
N GLU A 39 2.47 25.65 -17.03
CA GLU A 39 2.43 26.93 -16.32
C GLU A 39 2.24 26.77 -14.79
N ARG A 40 1.48 25.75 -14.34
CA ARG A 40 1.34 25.43 -12.91
C ARG A 40 2.52 24.62 -12.36
N ARG A 41 3.22 23.86 -13.22
CA ARG A 41 4.47 23.17 -12.88
C ARG A 41 5.65 24.12 -12.74
N GLU A 42 5.46 25.41 -13.05
CA GLU A 42 6.46 26.47 -12.94
C GLU A 42 6.23 27.42 -11.76
N SER A 43 5.18 27.21 -10.96
CA SER A 43 4.97 27.96 -9.72
C SER A 43 5.75 27.33 -8.57
N LYS A 44 6.77 28.04 -8.05
CA LYS A 44 7.65 27.55 -6.97
C LYS A 44 6.89 27.12 -5.70
N GLU A 45 5.81 27.80 -5.36
CA GLU A 45 4.99 27.48 -4.18
C GLU A 45 4.15 26.20 -4.39
N ASP A 46 3.60 26.03 -5.61
CA ASP A 46 2.86 24.83 -5.98
C ASP A 46 3.78 23.60 -6.05
N ILE A 47 4.98 23.74 -6.63
CA ILE A 47 6.00 22.68 -6.69
C ILE A 47 6.39 22.20 -5.28
N ASN A 48 6.67 23.11 -4.35
CA ASN A 48 7.02 22.73 -2.98
C ASN A 48 5.87 21.99 -2.27
N THR A 49 4.63 22.46 -2.47
CA THR A 49 3.44 21.83 -1.90
C THR A 49 3.27 20.41 -2.43
N LEU A 50 3.41 20.21 -3.74
CA LEU A 50 3.31 18.91 -4.39
C LEU A 50 4.43 17.97 -3.92
N ARG A 51 5.67 18.46 -3.83
CA ARG A 51 6.82 17.69 -3.34
C ARG A 51 6.59 17.16 -1.93
N VAL A 52 6.09 17.99 -1.01
CA VAL A 52 5.75 17.58 0.35
C VAL A 52 4.62 16.56 0.35
N LYS A 53 3.58 16.78 -0.47
CA LYS A 53 2.43 15.87 -0.60
C LYS A 53 2.87 14.48 -1.08
N VAL A 54 3.63 14.40 -2.17
CA VAL A 54 4.13 13.14 -2.74
C VAL A 54 5.06 12.43 -1.76
N ARG A 55 6.02 13.14 -1.16
CA ARG A 55 6.94 12.55 -0.19
C ARG A 55 6.20 11.96 1.01
N ARG A 56 5.18 12.66 1.51
CA ARG A 56 4.32 12.15 2.58
C ARG A 56 3.58 10.88 2.16
N SER A 57 3.02 10.85 0.95
CA SER A 57 2.34 9.68 0.40
C SER A 57 3.26 8.47 0.27
N ILE A 58 4.50 8.65 -0.21
CA ILE A 58 5.50 7.57 -0.28
C ILE A 58 5.78 7.00 1.11
N ASN A 59 6.04 7.86 2.10
CA ASN A 59 6.33 7.42 3.47
C ASN A 59 5.14 6.70 4.13
N GLU A 60 3.92 7.20 3.93
CA GLU A 60 2.71 6.56 4.45
C GLU A 60 2.53 5.18 3.80
N LEU A 61 2.73 5.08 2.49
CA LEU A 61 2.60 3.83 1.75
C LEU A 61 3.61 2.79 2.24
N ASP A 62 4.87 3.18 2.45
CA ASP A 62 5.90 2.32 3.05
C ASP A 62 5.52 1.83 4.44
N PHE A 63 5.01 2.72 5.29
CA PHE A 63 4.53 2.36 6.62
C PHE A 63 3.37 1.35 6.55
N ARG A 64 2.43 1.53 5.63
CA ARG A 64 1.26 0.65 5.45
C ARG A 64 1.63 -0.70 4.89
N MET A 65 2.49 -0.76 3.88
CA MET A 65 2.98 -2.01 3.31
C MET A 65 3.69 -2.85 4.38
N ASN A 66 4.55 -2.22 5.19
CA ASN A 66 5.22 -2.90 6.31
C ASN A 66 4.21 -3.43 7.35
N ASN A 67 3.15 -2.69 7.65
CA ASN A 67 2.11 -3.14 8.57
C ASN A 67 1.29 -4.31 8.01
N VAL A 68 0.96 -4.29 6.72
CA VAL A 68 0.26 -5.40 6.04
C VAL A 68 1.14 -6.63 6.02
N GLN A 69 2.42 -6.49 5.67
CA GLN A 69 3.38 -7.61 5.69
C GLN A 69 3.50 -8.22 7.09
N ALA A 70 3.68 -7.40 8.13
CA ALA A 70 3.75 -7.89 9.51
C ALA A 70 2.45 -8.56 9.98
N ALA A 71 1.29 -8.14 9.47
CA ALA A 71 0.01 -8.79 9.76
C ALA A 71 -0.13 -10.11 9.00
N LEU A 72 0.33 -10.18 7.76
CA LEU A 72 0.36 -11.39 6.93
C LEU A 72 1.28 -12.45 7.55
N ASP A 73 2.47 -12.06 8.01
CA ASP A 73 3.40 -12.98 8.69
C ASP A 73 2.77 -13.62 9.93
N LYS A 74 2.01 -12.83 10.72
CA LYS A 74 1.26 -13.34 11.88
C LYS A 74 0.11 -14.24 11.49
N TYR A 75 -0.58 -13.93 10.40
CA TYR A 75 -1.66 -14.77 9.87
C TYR A 75 -1.11 -16.11 9.39
N ASN A 76 -0.04 -16.11 8.60
CA ASN A 76 0.65 -17.31 8.14
C ASN A 76 1.14 -18.16 9.32
N ALA A 77 1.75 -17.55 10.34
CA ALA A 77 2.15 -18.29 11.55
C ALA A 77 0.96 -18.94 12.28
N ALA A 78 -0.23 -18.30 12.28
CA ALA A 78 -1.45 -18.88 12.85
C ALA A 78 -2.03 -20.00 11.97
N VAL A 79 -1.88 -19.90 10.64
CA VAL A 79 -2.22 -20.95 9.67
C VAL A 79 -1.30 -22.16 9.85
N ASP A 80 0.00 -21.97 9.97
CA ASP A 80 0.98 -23.05 10.16
C ASP A 80 0.70 -23.85 11.44
N GLN A 81 0.32 -23.15 12.52
CA GLN A 81 -0.11 -23.79 13.77
C GLN A 81 -1.38 -24.63 13.61
N LEU A 82 -2.27 -24.27 12.68
CA LEU A 82 -3.45 -25.05 12.31
C LEU A 82 -3.12 -26.21 11.38
N GLY A 83 -2.10 -26.09 10.52
CA GLY A 83 -1.65 -27.14 9.61
C GLY A 83 -1.26 -28.45 10.29
N ALA A 84 -0.91 -28.41 11.58
CA ALA A 84 -0.68 -29.61 12.40
C ALA A 84 -1.97 -30.31 12.90
N SER A 85 -3.12 -29.63 12.93
CA SER A 85 -4.38 -30.15 13.48
C SER A 85 -5.58 -30.16 12.52
N ALA A 86 -5.50 -29.45 11.39
CA ALA A 86 -6.65 -29.11 10.53
C ALA A 86 -6.58 -29.68 9.11
N ALA A 87 -5.76 -30.70 8.86
CA ALA A 87 -5.61 -31.37 7.55
C ALA A 87 -6.91 -32.01 6.97
N SER A 88 -8.08 -31.73 7.54
CA SER A 88 -9.37 -32.33 7.22
C SER A 88 -10.38 -31.39 6.54
N ASP A 89 -10.21 -30.06 6.54
CA ASP A 89 -11.20 -29.15 5.94
C ASP A 89 -10.60 -28.32 4.80
N ARG A 90 -10.74 -28.85 3.59
CA ARG A 90 -10.30 -28.22 2.34
C ARG A 90 -10.91 -26.83 2.13
N THR A 91 -12.15 -26.63 2.59
CA THR A 91 -12.86 -25.35 2.43
C THR A 91 -12.25 -24.23 3.27
N GLU A 92 -11.71 -24.55 4.45
CA GLU A 92 -11.00 -23.56 5.28
C GLU A 92 -9.63 -23.22 4.67
N MET A 93 -8.94 -24.19 4.08
CA MET A 93 -7.66 -23.96 3.40
C MET A 93 -7.81 -23.11 2.14
N ASP A 94 -8.82 -23.36 1.30
CA ASP A 94 -9.09 -22.56 0.10
C ASP A 94 -9.35 -21.08 0.47
N LYS A 95 -10.03 -20.81 1.58
CA LYS A 95 -10.28 -19.44 2.07
C LYS A 95 -9.01 -18.77 2.60
N VAL A 96 -8.13 -19.53 3.25
CA VAL A 96 -6.84 -19.02 3.73
C VAL A 96 -5.98 -18.61 2.54
N GLU A 97 -5.91 -19.45 1.51
CA GLU A 97 -5.18 -19.18 0.27
C GLU A 97 -5.72 -17.92 -0.41
N GLU A 98 -7.03 -17.80 -0.56
CA GLU A 98 -7.68 -16.61 -1.14
C GLU A 98 -7.34 -15.31 -0.36
N VAL A 99 -7.27 -15.38 0.98
CA VAL A 99 -6.90 -14.22 1.82
C VAL A 99 -5.43 -13.84 1.61
N ILE A 100 -4.54 -14.82 1.50
CA ILE A 100 -3.10 -14.60 1.29
C ILE A 100 -2.88 -13.99 -0.10
N GLU A 101 -3.46 -14.59 -1.15
CA GLU A 101 -3.35 -14.11 -2.53
C GLU A 101 -3.82 -12.67 -2.65
N LYS A 102 -5.02 -12.35 -2.15
CA LYS A 102 -5.54 -10.97 -2.19
C LYS A 102 -4.65 -9.97 -1.44
N THR A 103 -3.99 -10.41 -0.37
CA THR A 103 -3.08 -9.56 0.39
C THR A 103 -1.80 -9.29 -0.40
N LEU A 104 -1.25 -10.32 -1.05
CA LEU A 104 -0.07 -10.21 -1.90
C LEU A 104 -0.36 -9.30 -3.11
N ASP A 105 -1.48 -9.50 -3.79
CA ASP A 105 -1.92 -8.63 -4.89
C ASP A 105 -2.03 -7.16 -4.46
N LEU A 106 -2.51 -6.92 -3.23
CA LEU A 106 -2.60 -5.57 -2.68
C LEU A 106 -1.22 -4.96 -2.41
N LEU A 107 -0.26 -5.75 -1.91
CA LEU A 107 1.12 -5.32 -1.69
C LEU A 107 1.83 -5.01 -3.01
N ASP A 108 1.62 -5.84 -4.05
CA ASP A 108 2.19 -5.62 -5.38
C ASP A 108 1.65 -4.33 -6.00
N ARG A 109 0.32 -4.12 -5.94
CA ARG A 109 -0.30 -2.86 -6.39
C ARG A 109 0.23 -1.64 -5.62
N ALA A 110 0.50 -1.79 -4.33
CA ALA A 110 1.09 -0.73 -3.53
C ALA A 110 2.54 -0.42 -3.97
N GLN A 111 3.32 -1.45 -4.26
CA GLN A 111 4.68 -1.29 -4.77
C GLN A 111 4.68 -0.56 -6.13
N ASP A 112 3.79 -0.92 -7.05
CA ASP A 112 3.65 -0.24 -8.35
C ASP A 112 3.27 1.24 -8.21
N GLN A 113 2.33 1.53 -7.30
CA GLN A 113 1.93 2.90 -7.04
C GLN A 113 3.04 3.71 -6.36
N LYS A 114 3.83 3.07 -5.47
CA LYS A 114 5.02 3.69 -4.88
C LYS A 114 6.01 4.12 -5.96
N ILE A 115 6.29 3.25 -6.93
CA ILE A 115 7.17 3.55 -8.07
C ILE A 115 6.61 4.76 -8.83
N SER A 116 5.31 4.77 -9.10
CA SER A 116 4.65 5.91 -9.78
C SER A 116 4.77 7.23 -9.00
N LEU A 117 4.63 7.19 -7.68
CA LEU A 117 4.82 8.38 -6.82
C LEU A 117 6.27 8.84 -6.80
N ILE A 118 7.24 7.93 -6.83
CA ILE A 118 8.67 8.28 -6.91
C ILE A 118 8.95 9.00 -8.24
N HIS A 119 8.43 8.49 -9.36
CA HIS A 119 8.55 9.18 -10.64
C HIS A 119 7.91 10.58 -10.61
N CYS A 120 6.73 10.72 -10.02
CA CYS A 120 6.09 12.03 -9.83
C CYS A 120 6.95 12.97 -8.96
N TYR A 121 7.57 12.44 -7.90
CA TYR A 121 8.45 13.22 -7.03
C TYR A 121 9.66 13.74 -7.80
N ASP A 122 10.31 12.87 -8.58
CA ASP A 122 11.46 13.23 -9.40
C ASP A 122 11.09 14.30 -10.43
N GLU A 123 9.96 14.18 -11.13
CA GLU A 123 9.49 15.19 -12.08
C GLU A 123 9.26 16.57 -11.42
N VAL A 124 8.68 16.57 -10.22
CA VAL A 124 8.46 17.80 -9.44
C VAL A 124 9.79 18.40 -8.96
N ASP A 125 10.75 17.58 -8.53
CA ASP A 125 12.07 18.04 -8.07
C ASP A 125 12.92 18.62 -9.22
N HIS A 126 12.87 18.01 -10.42
CA HIS A 126 13.52 18.55 -11.63
C HIS A 126 12.92 19.90 -12.04
N SER A 127 11.61 20.08 -11.85
CA SER A 127 10.94 21.36 -12.12
C SER A 127 11.39 22.44 -11.14
N GLN A 128 11.66 22.09 -9.87
CA GLN A 128 12.18 23.00 -8.87
C GLN A 128 13.59 23.53 -9.20
N ALA A 129 14.46 22.69 -9.74
CA ALA A 129 15.84 23.06 -10.10
C ALA A 129 15.92 24.19 -11.14
N LYS A 130 14.83 24.45 -11.88
CA LYS A 130 14.72 25.59 -12.81
C LYS A 130 14.53 26.94 -12.10
N PHE A 131 14.18 26.93 -10.80
CA PHE A 131 13.90 28.13 -9.98
C PHE A 131 14.99 28.44 -8.94
N THR A 132 16.13 27.77 -9.02
CA THR A 132 17.33 27.96 -8.20
C THR A 132 18.47 28.48 -9.04
#